data_AF-A0A852F379-F1
#
_entry.id   AF-A0A852F379-F1
#
_cell.length_a   1.000
_cell.length_b   1.000
_cell.length_c   1.000
_cell.angle_alpha   90.00
_cell.angle_beta   90.00
_cell.angle_gamma   90.00
#
_symmetry.space_group_name_H-M   'P 1'
#
loop_
_entity.id
_entity.type
_entity.pdbx_description
1 polymer ?
#
loop_
_entity_poly.entity_id
_entity_poly.type
_entity_poly.pdbx_seq_one_letter_code
_entity_poly.pdbx_strand_id
1 'polypeptide(L)'
;LSTAIHCFPYVKKRIPVMYQHHTDLNPIEVAIDEMSKKVAELRQLCSSAEVDMIKLQLKLQGSVSVQVNAGPLAYARAFLDDTNTKRYPDNKVKLLKEVFRQFVEACGHALGVNERLIKEDQLEYQEEMKANYREMAKELSEIMHEQVCAK
;
A
#
# COMPACT_ATOMS: atom_id res chain seq x y z
N LEU A 1 9.95 0.19 19.66
CA LEU A 1 10.69 -1.10 19.67
C LEU A 1 10.99 -1.48 21.11
N SER A 2 10.98 -2.78 21.42
CA SER A 2 11.30 -3.29 22.77
C SER A 2 12.54 -4.17 22.72
N THR A 3 13.54 -3.85 23.53
CA THR A 3 14.76 -4.68 23.66
C THR A 3 14.66 -5.48 24.96
N ALA A 4 14.77 -6.81 24.85
CA ALA A 4 14.81 -7.72 26.01
C ALA A 4 16.26 -7.92 26.48
N ILE A 5 16.45 -8.23 27.78
CA ILE A 5 17.77 -8.48 28.39
C ILE A 5 18.46 -9.72 27.78
N HIS A 6 17.66 -10.67 27.28
CA HIS A 6 18.13 -11.90 26.63
C HIS A 6 17.38 -12.14 25.32
N CYS A 7 18.07 -12.70 24.33
CA CYS A 7 17.46 -13.13 23.06
C CYS A 7 16.59 -14.37 23.27
N PHE A 8 15.45 -14.43 22.59
CA PHE A 8 14.72 -15.69 22.47
C PHE A 8 15.45 -16.62 21.48
N PRO A 9 15.48 -17.93 21.75
CA PRO A 9 14.83 -18.65 22.85
C PRO A 9 15.63 -18.63 24.18
N TYR A 10 14.94 -18.55 25.32
CA TYR A 10 15.55 -18.52 26.68
C TYR A 10 14.78 -19.40 27.69
N VAL A 11 15.45 -19.79 28.78
CA VAL A 11 14.95 -20.72 29.82
C VAL A 11 13.72 -20.25 30.59
N LYS A 12 13.41 -18.95 30.61
CA LYS A 12 12.19 -18.40 31.23
C LYS A 12 11.18 -17.94 30.17
N LYS A 13 9.92 -18.34 30.32
CA LYS A 13 8.81 -17.94 29.42
C LYS A 13 8.39 -16.45 29.51
N ARG A 14 8.96 -15.68 30.44
CA ARG A 14 8.76 -14.23 30.60
C ARG A 14 10.10 -13.57 30.92
N ILE A 15 10.54 -12.63 30.08
CA ILE A 15 11.74 -11.81 30.29
C ILE A 15 11.27 -10.36 30.45
N PRO A 16 11.68 -9.62 31.50
CA PRO A 16 11.31 -8.23 31.66
C PRO A 16 11.91 -7.38 30.53
N VAL A 17 11.10 -6.49 29.97
CA VAL A 17 11.54 -5.50 28.97
C VAL A 17 12.42 -4.47 29.69
N MET A 18 13.67 -4.32 29.25
CA MET A 18 14.63 -3.42 29.92
C MET A 18 14.58 -2.00 29.36
N TYR A 19 14.17 -1.86 28.10
CA TYR A 19 14.06 -0.57 27.43
C TYR A 19 12.87 -0.60 26.47
N GLN A 20 11.94 0.34 26.66
CA GLN A 20 10.84 0.59 25.74
C GLN A 20 11.13 1.90 25.02
N HIS A 21 11.45 1.81 23.73
CA HIS A 21 11.55 3.00 22.88
C HIS A 21 10.16 3.25 22.27
N HIS A 22 9.47 4.27 22.78
CA HIS A 22 8.27 4.81 22.17
C HIS A 22 8.70 5.72 21.03
N THR A 23 8.33 5.36 19.81
CA THR A 23 8.47 6.23 18.65
C THR A 23 7.06 6.66 18.31
N ASP A 24 6.69 7.88 18.68
CA ASP A 24 5.43 8.47 18.24
C ASP A 24 5.58 8.81 16.76
N LEU A 25 5.11 7.89 15.89
CA LEU A 25 5.09 8.15 14.45
C LEU A 25 4.03 9.21 14.18
N ASN A 26 4.43 10.28 13.48
CA ASN A 26 3.50 11.29 13.01
C ASN A 26 2.47 10.62 12.07
N PRO A 27 1.18 11.00 12.08
CA PRO A 27 0.17 10.40 11.19
C PRO A 27 0.59 10.25 9.72
N ILE A 28 1.37 11.19 9.17
CA ILE A 28 1.91 11.07 7.80
C ILE A 28 2.96 9.95 7.66
N GLU A 29 3.76 9.70 8.70
CA GLU A 29 4.74 8.61 8.72
C GLU A 29 4.06 7.24 8.77
N VAL A 30 2.94 7.14 9.49
CA VAL A 30 2.10 5.94 9.49
C VAL A 30 1.58 5.67 8.09
N ALA A 31 1.04 6.68 7.41
CA ALA A 31 0.56 6.54 6.03
C ALA A 31 1.68 6.12 5.06
N ILE A 32 2.88 6.69 5.18
CA ILE A 32 4.04 6.33 4.36
C ILE A 32 4.42 4.86 4.58
N ASP A 33 4.53 4.41 5.84
CA ASP A 33 4.91 3.05 6.18
C ASP A 33 3.87 2.03 5.69
N GLU A 34 2.58 2.29 5.92
CA GLU A 34 1.50 1.41 5.47
C GLU A 34 1.44 1.29 3.95
N MET A 35 1.55 2.42 3.24
CA MET A 35 1.54 2.42 1.78
C MET A 35 2.80 1.73 1.23
N SER A 36 3.97 1.97 1.81
CA SER A 36 5.22 1.32 1.40
C SER A 36 5.16 -0.20 1.56
N LYS A 37 4.62 -0.68 2.69
CA LYS A 37 4.38 -2.11 2.93
C LYS A 37 3.44 -2.69 1.89
N LYS A 38 2.40 -1.96 1.50
CA LYS A 38 1.44 -2.39 0.49
C LYS A 38 2.07 -2.53 -0.89
N VAL A 39 2.90 -1.56 -1.30
CA VAL A 39 3.70 -1.63 -2.53
C VAL A 39 4.61 -2.85 -2.52
N ALA A 40 5.35 -3.05 -1.43
CA ALA A 40 6.27 -4.18 -1.29
C ALA A 40 5.53 -5.52 -1.36
N GLU A 41 4.39 -5.65 -0.69
CA GLU A 41 3.57 -6.87 -0.72
C GLU A 41 3.07 -7.18 -2.14
N LEU A 42 2.53 -6.19 -2.87
CA LEU A 42 2.07 -6.38 -4.25
C LEU A 42 3.21 -6.81 -5.18
N ARG A 43 4.37 -6.11 -5.10
CA ARG A 43 5.56 -6.45 -5.91
C ARG A 43 6.10 -7.84 -5.60
N GLN A 44 6.10 -8.23 -4.31
CA GLN A 44 6.53 -9.57 -3.90
C GLN A 44 5.62 -10.65 -4.47
N LEU A 45 4.29 -10.46 -4.43
CA LEU A 45 3.34 -11.41 -5.00
C LEU A 45 3.52 -11.59 -6.51
N CYS A 46 3.84 -10.50 -7.23
CA CYS A 46 4.06 -10.54 -8.67
C CYS A 46 5.41 -11.15 -9.10
N SER A 47 6.40 -11.17 -8.21
CA SER A 47 7.75 -11.67 -8.50
C SER A 47 7.99 -13.12 -8.04
N SER A 48 6.99 -13.76 -7.43
CA SER A 48 7.07 -15.16 -7.01
C SER A 48 7.19 -16.09 -8.23
N ALA A 49 8.03 -17.13 -8.12
CA ALA A 49 8.22 -18.12 -9.19
C ALA A 49 6.92 -18.84 -9.56
N GLU A 50 6.07 -19.09 -8.55
CA GLU A 50 4.68 -19.47 -8.71
C GLU A 50 3.82 -18.41 -8.04
N VAL A 51 2.99 -17.75 -8.82
CA VAL A 51 2.11 -16.69 -8.32
C VAL A 51 0.84 -17.32 -7.75
N ASP A 52 0.63 -17.14 -6.44
CA ASP A 52 -0.63 -17.48 -5.79
C ASP A 52 -1.71 -16.48 -6.25
N MET A 53 -2.50 -16.90 -7.23
CA MET A 53 -3.55 -16.08 -7.84
C MET A 53 -4.57 -15.59 -6.81
N ILE A 54 -5.02 -16.44 -5.89
CA ILE A 54 -6.04 -16.06 -4.90
C ILE A 54 -5.50 -14.99 -3.96
N LYS A 55 -4.25 -15.16 -3.50
CA LYS A 55 -3.59 -14.17 -2.65
C LYS A 55 -3.34 -12.86 -3.39
N LEU A 56 -2.93 -12.92 -4.66
CA LEU A 56 -2.76 -11.75 -5.52
C LEU A 56 -4.09 -10.99 -5.68
N GLN A 57 -5.16 -11.69 -6.07
CA GLN A 57 -6.49 -11.11 -6.28
C GLN A 57 -7.04 -10.47 -5.00
N LEU A 58 -6.95 -11.16 -3.86
CA LEU A 58 -7.39 -10.62 -2.56
C LEU A 58 -6.68 -9.31 -2.22
N LYS A 59 -5.36 -9.25 -2.42
CA LYS A 59 -4.55 -8.06 -2.09
C LYS A 59 -4.74 -6.93 -3.09
N LEU A 60 -4.85 -7.24 -4.37
CA LEU A 60 -5.08 -6.27 -5.43
C LEU A 60 -6.48 -5.65 -5.32
N GLN A 61 -7.50 -6.47 -5.12
CA GLN A 61 -8.88 -6.01 -4.91
C GLN A 61 -8.98 -5.13 -3.66
N GLY A 62 -8.39 -5.55 -2.55
CA GLY A 62 -8.31 -4.73 -1.34
C GLY A 62 -7.46 -3.46 -1.48
N SER A 63 -6.81 -3.25 -2.62
CA SER A 63 -6.02 -2.07 -2.94
C SER A 63 -6.76 -1.10 -3.86
N VAL A 64 -7.44 -1.59 -4.91
CA VAL A 64 -8.08 -0.73 -5.92
C VAL A 64 -9.62 -0.69 -5.85
N SER A 65 -10.26 -1.60 -5.11
CA SER A 65 -11.73 -1.71 -5.00
C SER A 65 -12.20 -1.61 -3.55
N VAL A 66 -11.65 -0.67 -2.78
CA VAL A 66 -11.96 -0.55 -1.35
C VAL A 66 -13.34 0.07 -1.15
N GLN A 67 -14.31 -0.74 -0.69
CA GLN A 67 -15.71 -0.29 -0.48
C GLN A 67 -16.07 -0.05 1.00
N VAL A 68 -15.40 -0.73 1.94
CA VAL A 68 -15.80 -0.76 3.37
C VAL A 68 -14.83 -0.06 4.32
N ASN A 69 -13.54 -0.03 3.97
CA ASN A 69 -12.49 0.59 4.80
C ASN A 69 -12.03 1.92 4.19
N ALA A 70 -11.39 2.77 5.00
CA ALA A 70 -10.64 3.90 4.49
C ALA A 70 -9.46 3.37 3.64
N GLY A 71 -9.64 3.29 2.32
CA GLY A 71 -8.63 2.79 1.39
C GLY A 71 -7.43 3.74 1.22
N PRO A 72 -6.47 3.40 0.34
CA PRO A 72 -5.30 4.24 0.05
C PRO A 72 -5.62 5.71 -0.24
N LEU A 73 -6.76 5.97 -0.89
CA LEU A 73 -7.24 7.33 -1.18
C LEU A 73 -7.55 8.17 0.06
N ALA A 74 -7.89 7.55 1.20
CA ALA A 74 -8.10 8.27 2.44
C ALA A 74 -6.79 8.90 2.95
N TYR A 75 -5.68 8.17 2.84
CA TYR A 75 -4.36 8.72 3.14
C TYR A 75 -3.96 9.83 2.17
N ALA A 76 -4.22 9.65 0.87
CA ALA A 76 -3.97 10.70 -0.11
C ALA A 76 -4.74 11.99 0.22
N ARG A 77 -6.05 11.91 0.48
CA ARG A 77 -6.87 13.08 0.85
C ARG A 77 -6.41 13.74 2.15
N ALA A 78 -6.05 12.95 3.15
CA ALA A 78 -5.66 13.46 4.46
C ALA A 78 -4.31 14.22 4.44
N PHE A 79 -3.38 13.83 3.57
CA PHE A 79 -1.99 14.29 3.63
C PHE A 79 -1.48 14.98 2.36
N LEU A 80 -2.10 14.76 1.20
CA LEU A 80 -1.61 15.25 -0.10
C LEU A 80 -2.49 16.31 -0.75
N ASP A 81 -3.70 16.55 -0.23
CA ASP A 81 -4.53 17.69 -0.64
C ASP A 81 -3.84 19.02 -0.31
N ASP A 82 -3.93 20.00 -1.21
CA ASP A 82 -3.24 21.30 -1.14
C ASP A 82 -3.55 22.07 0.15
N THR A 83 -4.74 21.86 0.72
CA THR A 83 -5.16 22.46 1.99
C THR A 83 -4.42 21.87 3.20
N ASN A 84 -3.92 20.64 3.08
CA ASN A 84 -3.31 19.85 4.14
C ASN A 84 -1.79 19.72 4.00
N THR A 85 -1.23 19.75 2.78
CA THR A 85 0.21 19.58 2.55
C THR A 85 1.06 20.59 3.34
N LYS A 86 0.60 21.84 3.47
CA LYS A 86 1.29 22.90 4.23
C LYS A 86 1.43 22.63 5.74
N ARG A 87 0.69 21.64 6.27
CA ARG A 87 0.73 21.25 7.69
C ARG A 87 1.83 20.24 8.00
N TYR A 88 2.44 19.63 6.98
CA TYR A 88 3.43 18.57 7.12
C TYR A 88 4.77 18.96 6.49
N PRO A 89 5.90 18.38 6.94
CA PRO A 89 7.19 18.62 6.33
C PRO A 89 7.23 18.24 4.84
N ASP A 90 7.75 19.13 3.99
CA ASP A 90 7.82 18.95 2.53
C ASP A 90 8.45 17.61 2.11
N ASN A 91 9.49 17.17 2.82
CA ASN A 91 10.15 15.90 2.53
C ASN A 91 9.24 14.68 2.78
N LYS A 92 8.37 14.73 3.79
CA LYS A 92 7.39 13.67 4.07
C LYS A 92 6.26 13.67 3.04
N VAL A 93 5.77 14.85 2.66
CA VAL A 93 4.77 14.99 1.57
C VAL A 93 5.33 14.44 0.26
N LYS A 94 6.54 14.84 -0.12
CA LYS A 94 7.22 14.33 -1.33
C LYS A 94 7.42 12.81 -1.29
N LEU A 95 7.84 12.27 -0.15
CA LEU A 95 8.01 10.83 0.03
C LEU A 95 6.67 10.09 -0.12
N LEU A 96 5.60 10.59 0.50
CA LEU A 96 4.28 9.97 0.38
C LEU A 96 3.77 10.00 -1.07
N LYS A 97 3.94 11.13 -1.79
CA LYS A 97 3.63 11.22 -3.22
C LYS A 97 4.38 10.15 -4.02
N GLU A 98 5.67 9.97 -3.75
CA GLU A 98 6.48 8.96 -4.42
C GLU A 98 5.99 7.53 -4.13
N VAL A 99 5.65 7.22 -2.89
CA VAL A 99 5.08 5.92 -2.53
C VAL A 99 3.76 5.66 -3.27
N PHE A 100 2.90 6.68 -3.44
CA PHE A 100 1.67 6.53 -4.24
C PHE A 100 1.93 6.29 -5.73
N ARG A 101 2.97 6.89 -6.32
CA ARG A 101 3.37 6.57 -7.70
C ARG A 101 3.77 5.11 -7.84
N GLN A 102 4.60 4.63 -6.92
CA GLN A 102 5.02 3.22 -6.88
C GLN A 102 3.85 2.27 -6.63
N PHE A 103 2.84 2.73 -5.86
CA PHE A 103 1.61 1.98 -5.63
C PHE A 103 0.76 1.84 -6.89
N VAL A 104 0.57 2.92 -7.65
CA VAL A 104 -0.17 2.87 -8.94
C VAL A 104 0.57 1.97 -9.94
N GLU A 105 1.90 2.04 -10.00
CA GLU A 105 2.71 1.15 -10.83
C GLU A 105 2.58 -0.32 -10.39
N ALA A 106 2.69 -0.60 -9.08
CA ALA A 106 2.56 -1.96 -8.56
C ALA A 106 1.18 -2.56 -8.81
N CYS A 107 0.10 -1.77 -8.66
CA CYS A 107 -1.26 -2.19 -8.98
C CYS A 107 -1.43 -2.49 -10.48
N GLY A 108 -0.89 -1.64 -11.36
CA GLY A 108 -0.93 -1.87 -12.81
C GLY A 108 -0.17 -3.15 -13.21
N HIS A 109 1.02 -3.36 -12.64
CA HIS A 109 1.77 -4.59 -12.85
C HIS A 109 1.02 -5.83 -12.34
N ALA A 110 0.44 -5.75 -11.14
CA ALA A 110 -0.36 -6.82 -10.55
C ALA A 110 -1.60 -7.17 -11.39
N LEU A 111 -2.27 -6.17 -11.98
CA LEU A 111 -3.37 -6.39 -12.94
C LEU A 111 -2.89 -7.14 -14.18
N GLY A 112 -1.74 -6.77 -14.73
CA GLY A 112 -1.16 -7.44 -15.90
C GLY A 112 -0.70 -8.87 -15.61
N VAL A 113 -0.25 -9.15 -14.38
CA VAL A 113 0.02 -10.53 -13.93
C VAL A 113 -1.29 -11.30 -13.76
N ASN A 114 -2.30 -10.70 -13.11
CA ASN A 114 -3.60 -11.35 -12.90
C ASN A 114 -4.27 -11.72 -14.23
N GLU A 115 -4.19 -10.85 -15.25
CA GLU A 115 -4.73 -11.09 -16.59
C GLU A 115 -4.18 -12.36 -17.26
N ARG A 116 -2.95 -12.75 -16.93
CA ARG A 116 -2.31 -13.96 -17.48
C ARG A 116 -2.68 -15.23 -16.70
N LEU A 117 -3.18 -15.09 -15.49
CA LEU A 117 -3.48 -16.20 -14.57
C LEU A 117 -4.96 -16.59 -14.58
N ILE A 118 -5.84 -15.63 -14.89
CA ILE A 118 -7.29 -15.82 -14.87
C ILE A 118 -7.76 -16.80 -15.95
N LYS A 119 -8.93 -17.40 -15.71
CA LYS A 119 -9.65 -18.25 -16.66
C LYS A 119 -10.77 -17.45 -17.34
N GLU A 120 -11.38 -18.02 -18.38
CA GLU A 120 -12.45 -17.36 -19.15
C GLU A 120 -13.64 -16.90 -18.28
N ASP A 121 -13.97 -17.65 -17.23
CA ASP A 121 -15.04 -17.31 -16.27
C ASP A 121 -14.70 -16.13 -15.35
N GLN A 122 -13.46 -15.63 -15.35
CA GLN A 122 -13.01 -14.49 -14.55
C GLN A 122 -12.72 -13.23 -15.38
N LEU A 123 -13.06 -13.20 -16.67
CA LEU A 123 -12.82 -12.05 -17.54
C LEU A 123 -13.59 -10.80 -17.08
N GLU A 124 -14.86 -10.95 -16.71
CA GLU A 124 -15.67 -9.82 -16.22
C GLU A 124 -15.09 -9.23 -14.93
N TYR A 125 -14.64 -10.08 -14.01
CA TYR A 125 -13.96 -9.65 -12.79
C TYR A 125 -12.69 -8.84 -13.11
N GLN A 126 -11.86 -9.28 -14.05
CA GLN A 126 -10.65 -8.56 -14.44
C GLN A 126 -10.94 -7.20 -15.07
N GLU A 127 -11.97 -7.07 -15.90
CA GLU A 127 -12.36 -5.78 -16.47
C GLU A 127 -12.89 -4.81 -15.42
N GLU A 128 -13.68 -5.30 -14.45
CA GLU A 128 -14.10 -4.50 -13.29
C GLU A 128 -12.90 -4.03 -12.47
N MET A 129 -11.94 -4.92 -12.21
CA MET A 129 -10.69 -4.60 -11.51
C MET A 129 -9.88 -3.52 -12.23
N LYS A 130 -9.77 -3.59 -13.56
CA LYS A 130 -9.13 -2.55 -14.38
C LYS A 130 -9.89 -1.22 -14.32
N ALA A 131 -11.22 -1.24 -14.34
CA ALA A 131 -12.05 -0.03 -14.24
C ALA A 131 -11.82 0.67 -12.90
N ASN A 132 -11.88 -0.07 -11.80
CA ASN A 132 -11.62 0.42 -10.44
C ASN A 132 -10.20 1.01 -10.30
N TYR A 133 -9.20 0.33 -10.88
CA TYR A 133 -7.83 0.86 -10.92
C TYR A 133 -7.72 2.19 -11.67
N ARG A 134 -8.36 2.33 -12.83
CA ARG A 134 -8.36 3.59 -13.60
C ARG A 134 -9.02 4.72 -12.81
N GLU A 135 -10.13 4.44 -12.13
CA GLU A 135 -10.81 5.41 -11.27
C GLU A 135 -9.91 5.84 -10.10
N MET A 136 -9.32 4.88 -9.38
CA MET A 136 -8.38 5.16 -8.30
C MET A 136 -7.18 5.99 -8.76
N ALA A 137 -6.58 5.66 -9.91
CA ALA A 137 -5.44 6.40 -10.47
C ALA A 137 -5.84 7.82 -10.89
N LYS A 138 -7.06 8.00 -11.42
CA LYS A 138 -7.62 9.32 -11.74
C LYS A 138 -7.80 10.16 -10.48
N GLU A 139 -8.42 9.62 -9.43
CA GLU A 139 -8.60 10.33 -8.16
C GLU A 139 -7.26 10.70 -7.51
N LEU A 140 -6.27 9.80 -7.53
CA LEU A 140 -4.93 10.11 -7.05
C LEU A 140 -4.30 11.26 -7.84
N SER A 141 -4.48 11.28 -9.16
CA SER A 141 -3.95 12.34 -10.01
C SER A 141 -4.58 13.70 -9.67
N GLU A 142 -5.88 13.71 -9.39
CA GLU A 142 -6.60 14.91 -8.95
C GLU A 142 -6.08 15.41 -7.60
N ILE A 143 -5.93 14.51 -6.61
CA ILE A 143 -5.44 14.86 -5.25
C ILE A 143 -3.99 15.33 -5.29
N MET A 144 -3.14 14.70 -6.09
CA MET A 144 -1.71 15.01 -6.15
C MET A 144 -1.39 16.21 -7.04
N HIS A 145 -2.37 16.67 -7.84
CA HIS A 145 -2.24 17.68 -8.89
C HIS A 145 -1.16 17.36 -9.94
N GLU A 146 -1.04 16.08 -10.28
CA GLU A 146 -0.10 15.58 -11.29
C GLU A 146 -0.66 14.32 -11.94
N GLN A 147 -0.28 14.04 -13.19
CA GLN A 147 -0.73 12.84 -13.86
C GLN A 147 0.02 11.60 -13.34
N VAL A 148 -0.66 10.75 -12.56
CA VAL A 148 -0.11 9.47 -12.11
C VAL A 148 -0.42 8.45 -13.20
N CYS A 149 0.62 8.03 -13.92
CA CYS A 149 0.49 7.29 -15.17
C CYS A 149 -0.04 5.86 -14.92
N ALA A 150 -1.25 5.57 -15.41
CA ALA A 150 -1.68 4.21 -15.74
C ALA A 150 -1.16 3.92 -17.16
N LYS A 151 0.06 3.38 -17.29
CA LYS A 151 0.55 2.90 -18.58
C LYS A 151 -0.09 1.58 -18.94
#